data_AF-A0A7S4NDH0-F1
#
_entry.id   AF-A0A7S4NDH0-F1
#
_cell.length_a   1.000
_cell.length_b   1.000
_cell.length_c   1.000
_cell.angle_alpha   90.00
_cell.angle_beta   90.00
_cell.angle_gamma   90.00
#
_symmetry.space_group_name_H-M   'P 1'
#
loop_
_entity.id
_entity.type
_entity.pdbx_description
1 polymer ?
#
loop_
_entity_poly.entity_id
_entity_poly.type
_entity_poly.pdbx_seq_one_letter_code
_entity_poly.pdbx_strand_id
1 'polypeptide(L)'
;SFSFCLRNSKGSGHSLSCLVPGRKKKKAIMREGPLLITHHGLSGPAALRLSAFAAREFHDAEYKCTVTVHWAPDFGSVDEIDKTLTTVKGLSPKRMVSSACPLLCEGGSSAIPRRLWSALVIRSGFDPDTIWCEAPKKKIRKLAAIVGEFNVDVTGKGVFKEEFVTAGGISLKDIAMKNMESKKCPDLFFCGEVIDVDGVTGGFNFMNCWSTGFVAGNGAATCVHNKVLDAKPSATS
;
A
#
# COMPACT_ATOMS: atom_id res chain seq x y z
N SER A 1 9.42 -14.32 -18.48
CA SER A 1 8.61 -13.29 -17.81
C SER A 1 7.41 -13.91 -17.14
N PHE A 2 7.34 -13.91 -15.81
CA PHE A 2 6.15 -14.34 -15.07
C PHE A 2 5.82 -13.26 -14.03
N SER A 3 4.73 -12.52 -14.25
CA SER A 3 4.15 -11.59 -13.28
C SER A 3 2.94 -12.30 -12.66
N PHE A 4 2.95 -12.53 -11.34
CA PHE A 4 1.96 -13.35 -10.65
C PHE A 4 0.96 -12.49 -9.89
N CYS A 5 -0.19 -12.19 -10.51
CA CYS A 5 -1.31 -11.56 -9.82
C CYS A 5 -1.96 -12.55 -8.86
N LEU A 6 -1.79 -12.36 -7.54
CA LEU A 6 -2.59 -13.03 -6.51
C LEU A 6 -3.99 -12.39 -6.53
N ARG A 7 -4.82 -12.72 -7.53
CA ARG A 7 -6.25 -12.41 -7.49
C ARG A 7 -6.94 -13.53 -6.72
N ASN A 8 -7.35 -13.27 -5.48
CA ASN A 8 -8.43 -14.05 -4.91
C ASN A 8 -9.73 -13.50 -5.49
N SER A 9 -10.50 -14.33 -6.19
CA SER A 9 -11.65 -13.89 -6.98
C SER A 9 -12.85 -13.48 -6.13
N LYS A 10 -12.82 -13.66 -4.81
CA LYS A 10 -13.80 -13.13 -3.86
C LYS A 10 -13.13 -12.93 -2.49
N GLY A 11 -13.18 -11.71 -1.96
CA GLY A 11 -13.16 -11.48 -0.51
C GLY A 11 -11.81 -11.23 0.18
N SER A 12 -10.83 -12.12 0.11
CA SER A 12 -9.68 -12.01 1.03
C SER A 12 -8.52 -11.18 0.48
N GLY A 13 -8.33 -9.99 1.08
CA GLY A 13 -7.14 -9.17 0.91
C GLY A 13 -5.96 -9.72 1.70
N HIS A 14 -4.74 -9.35 1.31
CA HIS A 14 -3.58 -9.50 2.17
C HIS A 14 -3.40 -8.20 2.96
N SER A 15 -2.96 -8.28 4.21
CA SER A 15 -2.65 -7.09 5.00
C SER A 15 -1.14 -6.86 5.03
N LEU A 16 -0.72 -5.62 4.84
CA LEU A 16 0.65 -5.17 4.98
C LEU A 16 0.72 -4.17 6.12
N SER A 17 1.72 -4.30 6.98
CA SER A 17 2.03 -3.32 8.01
C SER A 17 3.50 -2.94 7.96
N CYS A 18 3.78 -1.66 8.16
CA CYS A 18 5.14 -1.15 8.27
C CYS A 18 5.37 -0.56 9.66
N LEU A 19 6.50 -0.95 10.26
CA LEU A 19 7.05 -0.38 11.48
C LEU A 19 8.45 0.11 11.16
N VAL A 20 8.67 1.42 11.27
CA VAL A 20 10.00 2.00 11.05
C VAL A 20 10.76 2.08 12.38
N PRO A 21 11.95 1.44 12.50
CA PRO A 21 12.79 1.55 13.68
C PRO A 21 13.28 3.00 13.85
N GLY A 22 13.16 3.57 15.06
CA GLY A 22 13.85 4.83 15.41
C GLY A 22 12.98 6.03 15.79
N ARG A 23 11.64 5.99 15.67
CA ARG A 23 10.75 7.02 16.24
C ARG A 23 9.97 6.49 17.44
N LYS A 24 10.18 7.09 18.62
CA LYS A 24 9.43 6.79 19.85
C LYS A 24 7.92 6.91 19.57
N LYS A 25 7.19 5.80 19.77
CA LYS A 25 5.71 5.68 19.75
C LYS A 25 5.03 6.32 18.52
N LYS A 26 5.11 5.69 17.35
CA LYS A 26 4.12 5.89 16.28
C LYS A 26 3.32 4.61 16.03
N LYS A 27 2.03 4.79 15.73
CA LYS A 27 1.06 3.73 15.40
C LYS A 27 1.49 3.05 14.10
N ALA A 28 1.47 1.72 14.04
CA ALA A 28 1.79 0.98 12.82
C ALA A 28 0.85 1.41 11.68
N ILE A 29 1.43 1.69 10.50
CA ILE A 29 0.65 2.01 9.31
C ILE A 29 0.31 0.69 8.63
N MET A 30 -0.98 0.34 8.62
CA MET A 30 -1.49 -0.91 8.06
C MET A 30 -2.35 -0.66 6.84
N ARG A 31 -2.14 -1.40 5.75
CA ARG A 31 -2.97 -1.34 4.54
C ARG A 31 -3.33 -2.74 4.08
N GLU A 32 -4.60 -2.90 3.74
CA GLU A 32 -5.14 -4.15 3.23
C GLU A 32 -5.47 -4.04 1.74
N GLY A 33 -5.30 -5.16 1.03
CA GLY A 33 -5.74 -5.32 -0.34
C GLY A 33 -4.95 -6.40 -1.09
N PRO A 34 -5.19 -6.54 -2.40
CA PRO A 34 -4.42 -7.47 -3.22
C PRO A 34 -2.93 -7.12 -3.22
N LEU A 35 -2.09 -8.14 -3.16
CA LEU A 35 -0.63 -8.04 -3.21
C LEU A 35 -0.12 -8.75 -4.47
N LEU A 36 0.88 -8.16 -5.11
CA LEU A 36 1.53 -8.73 -6.29
C LEU A 36 2.99 -9.07 -5.94
N ILE A 37 3.39 -10.32 -6.12
CA ILE A 37 4.81 -10.71 -6.01
C ILE A 37 5.41 -10.65 -7.41
N THR A 38 6.44 -9.83 -7.56
CA THR A 38 7.18 -9.62 -8.81
C THR A 38 8.62 -10.10 -8.67
N HIS A 39 9.35 -10.11 -9.78
CA HIS A 39 10.78 -10.38 -9.80
C HIS A 39 11.63 -9.28 -9.13
N HIS A 40 11.03 -8.12 -8.82
CA HIS A 40 11.69 -6.98 -8.18
C HIS A 40 11.20 -6.69 -6.77
N GLY A 41 10.30 -7.52 -6.22
CA GLY A 41 9.72 -7.33 -4.90
C GLY A 41 8.19 -7.29 -4.91
N LEU A 42 7.61 -6.56 -3.95
CA LEU A 42 6.16 -6.48 -3.73
C LEU A 42 5.55 -5.28 -4.47
N SER A 43 4.36 -5.49 -5.03
CA SER A 43 3.57 -4.48 -5.72
C SER A 43 2.07 -4.73 -5.49
N GLY A 44 1.19 -4.13 -6.29
CA GLY A 44 -0.25 -4.25 -6.16
C GLY A 44 -0.86 -3.24 -5.17
N PRO A 45 -2.21 -3.15 -5.11
CA PRO A 45 -2.91 -2.09 -4.38
C PRO A 45 -2.50 -1.93 -2.92
N ALA A 46 -2.29 -3.03 -2.18
CA ALA A 46 -1.88 -2.94 -0.78
C ALA A 46 -0.49 -2.31 -0.63
N ALA A 47 0.48 -2.74 -1.44
CA ALA A 47 1.85 -2.23 -1.40
C ALA A 47 1.92 -0.76 -1.83
N LEU A 48 1.21 -0.40 -2.91
CA LEU A 48 1.15 0.97 -3.41
C LEU A 48 0.47 1.93 -2.42
N ARG A 49 -0.61 1.49 -1.77
CA ARG A 49 -1.23 2.26 -0.68
C ARG A 49 -0.27 2.41 0.48
N LEU A 50 0.38 1.33 0.92
CA LEU A 50 1.32 1.41 2.03
C LEU A 50 2.47 2.37 1.72
N SER A 51 3.06 2.32 0.51
CA SER A 51 4.14 3.23 0.12
C SER A 51 3.70 4.69 0.06
N ALA A 52 2.46 4.97 -0.34
CA ALA A 52 1.92 6.34 -0.33
C ALA A 52 1.70 6.84 1.10
N PHE A 53 0.99 6.07 1.94
CA PHE A 53 0.64 6.51 3.29
C PHE A 53 1.81 6.53 4.26
N ALA A 54 2.84 5.70 4.03
CA ALA A 54 4.07 5.66 4.81
C ALA A 54 5.24 6.31 4.06
N ALA A 55 4.99 7.18 3.07
CA ALA A 55 6.04 7.75 2.22
C ALA A 55 7.12 8.46 3.03
N ARG A 56 6.72 9.24 4.06
CA ARG A 56 7.64 9.94 4.96
C ARG A 56 8.44 8.95 5.80
N GLU A 57 7.78 7.95 6.36
CA GLU A 57 8.41 6.88 7.14
C GLU A 57 9.44 6.08 6.31
N PHE A 58 9.11 5.73 5.07
CA PHE A 58 10.06 5.08 4.16
C PHE A 58 11.23 6.00 3.81
N HIS A 59 10.97 7.29 3.56
CA HIS A 59 12.01 8.28 3.26
C HIS A 59 12.96 8.49 4.45
N ASP A 60 12.42 8.66 5.66
CA ASP A 60 13.19 8.80 6.90
C ASP A 60 14.10 7.59 7.16
N ALA A 61 13.68 6.40 6.73
CA ALA A 61 14.42 5.15 6.84
C ALA A 61 15.37 4.89 5.66
N GLU A 62 15.54 5.85 4.74
CA GLU A 62 16.29 5.67 3.49
C GLU A 62 15.84 4.44 2.68
N TYR A 63 14.55 4.10 2.76
CA TYR A 63 13.95 2.90 2.15
C TYR A 63 14.61 1.59 2.60
N LYS A 64 15.21 1.58 3.80
CA LYS A 64 15.80 0.43 4.47
C LYS A 64 15.02 0.13 5.75
N CYS A 65 13.98 -0.69 5.62
CA CYS A 65 13.14 -1.06 6.76
C CYS A 65 12.51 -2.44 6.54
N THR A 66 11.86 -2.98 7.57
CA THR A 66 11.12 -4.23 7.46
C THR A 66 9.63 -3.96 7.37
N VAL A 67 8.96 -4.61 6.43
CA VAL A 67 7.50 -4.63 6.28
C VAL A 67 7.00 -6.03 6.61
N THR A 68 5.90 -6.12 7.35
CA THR A 68 5.29 -7.39 7.73
C THR A 68 4.03 -7.63 6.88
N VAL A 69 3.95 -8.81 6.27
CA VAL A 69 2.81 -9.27 5.48
C VAL A 69 2.01 -10.29 6.28
N HIS A 70 0.71 -10.05 6.41
CA HIS A 70 -0.26 -11.01 6.91
C HIS A 70 -1.02 -11.61 5.74
N TRP A 71 -0.78 -12.90 5.46
CA TRP A 71 -1.29 -13.56 4.26
C TRP A 71 -2.76 -13.98 4.37
N ALA A 72 -3.28 -14.13 5.59
CA ALA A 72 -4.65 -14.57 5.84
C ALA A 72 -5.33 -13.74 6.96
N PRO A 73 -5.52 -12.42 6.79
CA PRO A 73 -5.97 -11.50 7.86
C PRO A 73 -7.33 -11.88 8.46
N ASP A 74 -8.23 -12.48 7.67
CA ASP A 74 -9.53 -12.96 8.14
C ASP A 74 -9.45 -14.06 9.21
N PHE A 75 -8.28 -14.69 9.37
CA PHE A 75 -8.02 -15.75 10.35
C PHE A 75 -7.41 -15.23 11.66
N GLY A 76 -7.30 -13.91 11.79
CA GLY A 76 -6.81 -13.26 13.01
C GLY A 76 -5.33 -13.49 13.26
N SER A 77 -4.97 -13.52 14.53
CA SER A 77 -3.60 -13.61 15.03
C SER A 77 -2.89 -14.92 14.69
N VAL A 78 -1.56 -14.92 14.85
CA VAL A 78 -0.73 -16.14 14.73
C VAL A 78 -1.23 -17.28 15.64
N ASP A 79 -1.77 -16.97 16.81
CA ASP A 79 -2.34 -17.95 17.75
C ASP A 79 -3.63 -18.59 17.21
N GLU A 80 -4.48 -17.81 16.57
CA GLU A 80 -5.71 -18.30 15.95
C GLU A 80 -5.41 -19.15 14.73
N ILE A 81 -4.46 -18.72 13.89
CA ILE A 81 -3.98 -19.51 12.76
C ILE A 81 -3.37 -20.84 13.23
N ASP A 82 -2.51 -20.84 14.26
CA ASP A 82 -1.90 -22.06 14.82
C ASP A 82 -2.96 -23.06 15.31
N LYS A 83 -4.00 -22.57 16.01
CA LYS A 83 -5.14 -23.38 16.44
C LYS A 83 -5.87 -23.98 15.24
N THR A 84 -6.17 -23.18 14.21
CA THR A 84 -6.85 -23.66 13.00
C THR A 84 -6.03 -24.73 12.28
N LEU A 85 -4.72 -24.53 12.08
CA LEU A 85 -3.85 -25.52 11.46
C LEU A 85 -3.73 -26.81 12.30
N THR A 86 -3.74 -26.69 13.63
CA THR A 86 -3.75 -27.84 14.54
C THR A 86 -5.06 -28.63 14.45
N THR A 87 -6.21 -27.96 14.27
CA THR A 87 -7.49 -28.64 14.01
C THR A 87 -7.46 -29.38 12.67
N VAL A 88 -6.91 -28.76 11.62
CA VAL A 88 -6.76 -29.38 10.29
C VAL A 88 -5.93 -30.66 10.37
N LYS A 89 -4.91 -30.68 11.24
CA LYS A 89 -4.10 -31.88 11.47
C LYS A 89 -4.94 -33.10 11.87
N GLY A 90 -5.98 -32.91 12.69
CA GLY A 90 -6.91 -33.98 13.08
C GLY A 90 -7.91 -34.35 11.99
N LEU A 91 -8.37 -33.38 11.19
CA LEU A 91 -9.40 -33.57 10.18
C LEU A 91 -8.87 -34.16 8.85
N SER A 92 -7.61 -33.91 8.51
CA SER A 92 -7.01 -34.31 7.22
C SER A 92 -5.64 -34.99 7.38
N PRO A 93 -5.52 -36.03 8.22
CA PRO A 93 -4.23 -36.56 8.68
C PRO A 93 -3.33 -37.06 7.54
N LYS A 94 -3.91 -37.71 6.52
CA LYS A 94 -3.17 -38.33 5.41
C LYS A 94 -2.83 -37.37 4.28
N ARG A 95 -3.30 -36.12 4.34
CA ARG A 95 -3.07 -35.13 3.28
C ARG A 95 -1.71 -34.47 3.49
N MET A 96 -0.98 -34.23 2.39
CA MET A 96 0.27 -33.46 2.45
C MET A 96 0.00 -32.02 2.90
N VAL A 97 0.82 -31.50 3.81
CA VAL A 97 0.73 -30.12 4.32
C VAL A 97 0.86 -29.11 3.19
N SER A 98 1.76 -29.38 2.22
CA SER A 98 2.04 -28.53 1.05
C SER A 98 0.92 -28.50 -0.01
N SER A 99 -0.03 -29.45 0.04
CA SER A 99 -0.96 -29.69 -1.08
C SER A 99 -1.92 -28.54 -1.34
N ALA A 100 -2.53 -27.95 -0.31
CA ALA A 100 -3.28 -26.69 -0.43
C ALA A 100 -3.45 -26.03 0.92
N CYS A 101 -3.69 -24.71 0.91
CA CYS A 101 -4.01 -23.94 2.09
C CYS A 101 -5.36 -24.40 2.67
N PRO A 102 -5.40 -24.82 3.95
CA PRO A 102 -6.63 -25.27 4.60
C PRO A 102 -7.44 -24.11 5.22
N LEU A 103 -6.93 -22.88 5.17
CA LEU A 103 -7.63 -21.68 5.61
C LEU A 103 -8.63 -21.28 4.51
N LEU A 104 -9.92 -21.57 4.73
CA LEU A 104 -10.99 -21.33 3.75
C LEU A 104 -11.79 -20.08 4.09
N CYS A 105 -11.83 -19.12 3.16
CA CYS A 105 -12.64 -17.92 3.26
C CYS A 105 -14.14 -18.24 3.13
N GLU A 106 -14.99 -17.27 3.47
CA GLU A 106 -16.42 -17.34 3.16
C GLU A 106 -16.63 -17.60 1.66
N GLY A 107 -17.31 -18.71 1.33
CA GLY A 107 -17.47 -19.18 -0.05
C GLY A 107 -16.53 -20.33 -0.46
N GLY A 108 -15.69 -20.82 0.45
CA GLY A 108 -14.93 -22.08 0.26
C GLY A 108 -13.64 -21.96 -0.55
N SER A 109 -13.25 -20.76 -0.97
CA SER A 109 -11.94 -20.51 -1.58
C SER A 109 -10.84 -20.50 -0.51
N SER A 110 -9.65 -21.00 -0.87
CA SER A 110 -8.48 -20.87 -0.01
C SER A 110 -8.05 -19.41 0.14
N ALA A 111 -7.71 -19.00 1.36
CA ALA A 111 -7.16 -17.66 1.64
C ALA A 111 -5.83 -17.40 0.94
N ILE A 112 -5.04 -18.45 0.71
CA ILE A 112 -3.71 -18.37 0.11
C ILE A 112 -3.66 -19.28 -1.13
N PRO A 113 -3.27 -18.76 -2.31
CA PRO A 113 -3.11 -19.57 -3.52
C PRO A 113 -2.10 -20.71 -3.33
N ARG A 114 -2.40 -21.88 -3.91
CA ARG A 114 -1.63 -23.13 -3.74
C ARG A 114 -0.11 -22.97 -3.88
N ARG A 115 0.35 -22.23 -4.89
CA ARG A 115 1.79 -22.02 -5.15
C ARG A 115 2.47 -21.27 -4.01
N LEU A 116 1.83 -20.20 -3.52
CA LEU A 116 2.34 -19.43 -2.40
C LEU A 116 2.29 -20.27 -1.12
N TRP A 117 1.18 -20.97 -0.87
CA TRP A 117 1.05 -21.86 0.27
C TRP A 117 2.18 -22.89 0.35
N SER A 118 2.45 -23.61 -0.75
CA SER A 118 3.53 -24.59 -0.82
C SER A 118 4.90 -23.96 -0.50
N ALA A 119 5.18 -22.75 -1.01
CA ALA A 119 6.41 -22.03 -0.68
C ALA A 119 6.50 -21.64 0.80
N LEU A 120 5.40 -21.21 1.43
CA LEU A 120 5.37 -20.90 2.87
C LEU A 120 5.58 -22.16 3.72
N VAL A 121 4.97 -23.28 3.33
CA VAL A 121 5.15 -24.59 3.97
C VAL A 121 6.63 -25.00 3.94
N ILE A 122 7.28 -24.97 2.77
CA ILE A 122 8.71 -25.26 2.64
C ILE A 122 9.55 -24.30 3.50
N ARG A 123 9.23 -23.00 3.47
CA ARG A 123 9.97 -21.98 4.28
C ARG A 123 9.81 -22.17 5.79
N SER A 124 8.70 -22.73 6.24
CA SER A 124 8.52 -23.14 7.63
C SER A 124 9.33 -24.39 8.01
N GLY A 125 9.97 -25.05 7.05
CA GLY A 125 10.89 -26.17 7.24
C GLY A 125 10.23 -27.54 7.13
N PHE A 126 9.04 -27.63 6.51
CA PHE A 126 8.43 -28.91 6.15
C PHE A 126 9.06 -29.47 4.88
N ASP A 127 9.14 -30.80 4.81
CA ASP A 127 9.47 -31.49 3.57
C ASP A 127 8.22 -31.51 2.67
N PRO A 128 8.38 -31.49 1.32
CA PRO A 128 7.24 -31.36 0.41
C PRO A 128 6.18 -32.47 0.55
N ASP A 129 6.59 -33.65 0.98
CA ASP A 129 5.81 -34.87 1.17
C ASP A 129 5.26 -35.04 2.59
N THR A 130 5.64 -34.17 3.54
CA THR A 130 5.15 -34.27 4.93
C THR A 130 3.62 -34.22 4.96
N ILE A 131 3.02 -35.22 5.59
CA ILE A 131 1.57 -35.29 5.83
C ILE A 131 1.19 -34.67 7.18
N TRP A 132 -0.06 -34.25 7.30
CA TRP A 132 -0.54 -33.54 8.49
C TRP A 132 -0.37 -34.32 9.80
N CYS A 133 -0.64 -35.63 9.84
CA CYS A 133 -0.50 -36.40 11.09
C CYS A 133 0.94 -36.43 11.61
N GLU A 134 1.92 -36.42 10.70
CA GLU A 134 3.36 -36.40 11.00
C GLU A 134 3.88 -34.98 11.27
N ALA A 135 3.10 -33.94 10.97
CA ALA A 135 3.52 -32.55 11.10
C ALA A 135 3.87 -32.19 12.57
N PRO A 136 5.14 -31.83 12.87
CA PRO A 136 5.53 -31.48 14.23
C PRO A 136 4.89 -30.18 14.68
N LYS A 137 4.42 -30.10 15.94
CA LYS A 137 3.78 -28.90 16.52
C LYS A 137 4.65 -27.64 16.36
N LYS A 138 5.98 -27.77 16.53
CA LYS A 138 6.93 -26.67 16.33
C LYS A 138 6.94 -26.13 14.89
N LYS A 139 6.85 -27.02 13.88
CA LYS A 139 6.80 -26.60 12.47
C LYS A 139 5.45 -25.97 12.13
N ILE A 140 4.33 -26.49 12.68
CA ILE A 140 3.00 -25.87 12.54
C ILE A 140 3.00 -24.43 13.10
N ARG A 141 3.54 -24.24 14.30
CA ARG A 141 3.66 -22.91 14.91
C ARG A 141 4.48 -21.95 14.06
N LYS A 142 5.59 -22.43 13.48
CA LYS A 142 6.41 -21.64 12.56
C LYS A 142 5.68 -21.31 11.26
N LEU A 143 4.87 -22.22 10.72
CA LEU A 143 4.03 -21.97 9.56
C LEU A 143 2.96 -20.91 9.88
N ALA A 144 2.29 -21.00 11.03
CA ALA A 144 1.33 -19.99 11.46
C ALA A 144 1.98 -18.60 11.59
N ALA A 145 3.18 -18.52 12.17
CA ALA A 145 3.94 -17.27 12.27
C ALA A 145 4.31 -16.72 10.89
N ILE A 146 4.73 -17.57 9.95
CA ILE A 146 5.01 -17.16 8.57
C ILE A 146 3.74 -16.72 7.82
N VAL A 147 2.57 -17.24 8.17
CA VAL A 147 1.29 -16.84 7.56
C VAL A 147 0.80 -15.51 8.12
N GLY A 148 0.90 -15.29 9.43
CA GLY A 148 0.42 -14.06 10.08
C GLY A 148 1.41 -12.89 10.08
N GLU A 149 2.71 -13.19 10.15
CA GLU A 149 3.75 -12.17 10.39
C GLU A 149 4.98 -12.43 9.49
N PHE A 150 4.77 -12.40 8.18
CA PHE A 150 5.84 -12.59 7.22
C PHE A 150 6.67 -11.32 7.01
N ASN A 151 7.88 -11.29 7.57
CA ASN A 151 8.77 -10.15 7.42
C ASN A 151 9.47 -10.12 6.06
N VAL A 152 9.46 -8.95 5.43
CA VAL A 152 10.09 -8.63 4.16
C VAL A 152 10.96 -7.40 4.34
N ASP A 153 12.25 -7.55 4.07
CA ASP A 153 13.18 -6.44 4.12
C ASP A 153 13.06 -5.61 2.85
N VAL A 154 12.79 -4.33 3.03
CA VAL A 154 12.78 -3.32 1.97
C VAL A 154 14.21 -2.80 1.87
N THR A 155 14.80 -2.92 0.69
CA THR A 155 16.19 -2.53 0.42
C THR A 155 16.31 -1.32 -0.51
N GLY A 156 15.19 -0.74 -0.92
CA GLY A 156 15.17 0.40 -1.84
C GLY A 156 13.80 0.61 -2.49
N LYS A 157 13.75 1.61 -3.38
CA LYS A 157 12.60 1.90 -4.24
C LYS A 157 12.50 0.89 -5.39
N GLY A 158 11.33 0.79 -6.01
CA GLY A 158 11.12 -0.02 -7.20
C GLY A 158 12.08 0.37 -8.35
N VAL A 159 12.48 -0.62 -9.15
CA VAL A 159 13.49 -0.47 -10.21
C VAL A 159 12.99 0.36 -11.41
N PHE A 160 11.66 0.44 -11.58
CA PHE A 160 11.03 1.31 -12.57
C PHE A 160 10.87 2.71 -11.97
N LYS A 161 11.74 3.61 -12.41
CA LYS A 161 11.88 5.04 -12.00
C LYS A 161 10.64 5.93 -12.19
N GLU A 162 9.49 5.38 -12.57
CA GLU A 162 8.25 6.17 -12.65
C GLU A 162 7.54 6.11 -11.30
N GLU A 163 7.97 6.98 -10.39
CA GLU A 163 7.12 7.34 -9.26
C GLU A 163 5.81 7.90 -9.84
N PHE A 164 4.70 7.20 -9.62
CA PHE A 164 3.40 7.60 -10.18
C PHE A 164 2.93 8.97 -9.65
N VAL A 165 3.45 9.39 -8.49
CA VAL A 165 3.08 10.61 -7.77
C VAL A 165 4.23 11.01 -6.85
N THR A 166 4.53 12.30 -6.79
CA THR A 166 5.43 12.90 -5.81
C THR A 166 4.66 13.28 -4.54
N ALA A 167 5.14 12.86 -3.37
CA ALA A 167 4.62 13.36 -2.10
C ALA A 167 5.42 14.61 -1.68
N GLY A 168 4.72 15.73 -1.45
CA GLY A 168 5.33 17.03 -1.20
C GLY A 168 5.02 18.06 -2.28
N GLY A 169 5.53 19.27 -2.13
CA GLY A 169 5.34 20.36 -3.08
C GLY A 169 5.29 21.72 -2.38
N ILE A 170 4.71 22.71 -3.07
CA ILE A 170 4.49 24.04 -2.50
C ILE A 170 3.44 23.94 -1.39
N SER A 171 3.78 24.47 -0.21
CA SER A 171 2.88 24.40 0.95
C SER A 171 1.54 25.06 0.67
N LEU A 172 0.45 24.35 0.97
CA LEU A 172 -0.91 24.88 0.86
C LEU A 172 -1.14 26.12 1.73
N LYS A 173 -0.31 26.32 2.77
CA LYS A 173 -0.33 27.53 3.59
C LYS A 173 0.11 28.77 2.81
N ASP A 174 0.97 28.61 1.81
CA ASP A 174 1.49 29.68 0.96
C ASP A 174 0.60 29.98 -0.25
N ILE A 175 -0.53 29.26 -0.40
CA ILE A 175 -1.45 29.37 -1.54
C ILE A 175 -2.84 29.84 -1.04
N ALA A 176 -3.44 30.77 -1.76
CA ALA A 176 -4.82 31.18 -1.55
C ALA A 176 -5.75 30.20 -2.28
N MET A 177 -6.28 29.19 -1.56
CA MET A 177 -7.05 28.08 -2.15
C MET A 177 -8.32 28.50 -2.93
N LYS A 178 -8.79 29.73 -2.76
CA LYS A 178 -9.95 30.27 -3.50
C LYS A 178 -9.62 30.53 -4.98
N ASN A 179 -8.41 30.98 -5.28
CA ASN A 179 -7.99 31.38 -6.63
C ASN A 179 -6.66 30.74 -7.07
N MET A 180 -6.04 29.94 -6.19
CA MET A 180 -4.75 29.28 -6.37
C MET A 180 -3.55 30.22 -6.53
N GLU A 181 -3.67 31.47 -6.10
CA GLU A 181 -2.59 32.46 -6.16
C GLU A 181 -1.60 32.28 -4.99
N SER A 182 -0.34 32.58 -5.25
CA SER A 182 0.72 32.65 -4.24
C SER A 182 0.46 33.81 -3.28
N LYS A 183 0.49 33.53 -1.98
CA LYS A 183 0.41 34.57 -0.94
C LYS A 183 1.69 35.38 -0.81
N LYS A 184 2.79 34.92 -1.42
CA LYS A 184 4.12 35.54 -1.33
C LYS A 184 4.51 36.32 -2.59
N CYS A 185 3.93 35.97 -3.72
CA CYS A 185 4.24 36.58 -5.01
C CYS A 185 2.92 36.82 -5.75
N PRO A 186 2.39 38.05 -5.76
CA PRO A 186 1.20 38.39 -6.52
C PRO A 186 1.34 37.97 -7.98
N ASP A 187 0.23 37.60 -8.62
CA ASP A 187 0.15 37.14 -10.02
C ASP A 187 0.79 35.79 -10.35
N LEU A 188 1.39 35.13 -9.37
CA LEU A 188 1.90 33.77 -9.53
C LEU A 188 0.86 32.76 -9.04
N PHE A 189 0.48 31.82 -9.89
CA PHE A 189 -0.53 30.79 -9.58
C PHE A 189 0.08 29.39 -9.66
N PHE A 190 -0.43 28.48 -8.82
CA PHE A 190 0.06 27.09 -8.77
C PHE A 190 -1.10 26.09 -8.87
N CYS A 191 -0.91 25.00 -9.60
CA CYS A 191 -1.90 23.93 -9.73
C CYS A 191 -1.24 22.59 -10.05
N GLY A 192 -1.98 21.49 -9.88
CA GLY A 192 -1.52 20.15 -10.21
C GLY A 192 -0.53 19.56 -9.21
N GLU A 193 0.45 18.79 -9.68
CA GLU A 193 1.37 18.04 -8.81
C GLU A 193 2.44 18.93 -8.14
N VAL A 194 2.58 20.20 -8.55
CA VAL A 194 3.57 21.12 -7.95
C VAL A 194 3.19 21.57 -6.54
N ILE A 195 1.89 21.49 -6.18
CA ILE A 195 1.40 21.84 -4.85
C ILE A 195 1.43 20.59 -3.95
N ASP A 196 1.54 20.80 -2.63
CA ASP A 196 1.62 19.73 -1.63
C ASP A 196 0.27 19.01 -1.44
N VAL A 197 -0.17 18.29 -2.48
CA VAL A 197 -1.37 17.45 -2.53
C VAL A 197 -1.02 16.14 -3.23
N ASP A 198 -0.99 15.05 -2.46
CA ASP A 198 -0.83 13.70 -2.97
C ASP A 198 -2.13 12.91 -2.85
N GLY A 199 -2.63 12.43 -3.98
CA GLY A 199 -3.77 11.52 -4.07
C GLY A 199 -3.33 10.06 -4.05
N VAL A 200 -4.13 9.19 -3.41
CA VAL A 200 -3.97 7.74 -3.60
C VAL A 200 -4.21 7.36 -5.06
N THR A 201 -3.65 6.23 -5.50
CA THR A 201 -3.89 5.72 -6.86
C THR A 201 -5.39 5.54 -7.13
N GLY A 202 -5.85 5.80 -8.36
CA GLY A 202 -7.27 5.67 -8.75
C GLY A 202 -7.91 6.93 -9.32
N GLY A 203 -7.12 7.84 -9.89
CA GLY A 203 -7.63 9.05 -10.56
C GLY A 203 -7.69 10.30 -9.69
N PHE A 204 -7.40 10.22 -8.40
CA PHE A 204 -7.42 11.37 -7.49
C PHE A 204 -6.39 12.44 -7.86
N ASN A 205 -5.19 12.05 -8.30
CA ASN A 205 -4.19 13.00 -8.78
C ASN A 205 -4.66 13.74 -10.05
N PHE A 206 -5.32 13.03 -10.97
CA PHE A 206 -5.93 13.69 -12.12
C PHE A 206 -7.02 14.67 -11.69
N MET A 207 -7.90 14.27 -10.77
CA MET A 207 -8.93 15.18 -10.24
C MET A 207 -8.31 16.41 -9.58
N ASN A 208 -7.21 16.26 -8.84
CA ASN A 208 -6.45 17.38 -8.28
C ASN A 208 -5.93 18.31 -9.40
N CYS A 209 -5.27 17.76 -10.42
CA CYS A 209 -4.77 18.54 -11.56
C CYS A 209 -5.89 19.29 -12.30
N TRP A 210 -7.01 18.63 -12.60
CA TRP A 210 -8.12 19.25 -13.34
C TRP A 210 -8.81 20.35 -12.52
N SER A 211 -9.14 20.07 -11.26
CA SER A 211 -9.85 21.02 -10.40
C SER A 211 -8.99 22.24 -10.07
N THR A 212 -7.75 22.04 -9.65
CA THR A 212 -6.85 23.15 -9.32
C THR A 212 -6.44 23.93 -10.56
N GLY A 213 -6.24 23.27 -11.71
CA GLY A 213 -5.96 23.94 -12.98
C GLY A 213 -7.11 24.84 -13.43
N PHE A 214 -8.36 24.37 -13.28
CA PHE A 214 -9.54 25.19 -13.58
C PHE A 214 -9.64 26.42 -12.67
N VAL A 215 -9.43 26.26 -11.36
CA VAL A 215 -9.50 27.38 -10.40
C VAL A 215 -8.36 28.37 -10.64
N ALA A 216 -7.13 27.89 -10.86
CA ALA A 216 -5.96 28.73 -11.15
C ALA A 216 -6.14 29.52 -12.45
N GLY A 217 -6.66 28.89 -13.51
CA GLY A 217 -6.94 29.55 -14.79
C GLY A 217 -7.97 30.67 -14.65
N ASN A 218 -9.08 30.43 -13.92
CA ASN A 218 -10.08 31.46 -13.65
C ASN A 218 -9.54 32.58 -12.75
N GLY A 219 -8.72 32.24 -11.76
CA GLY A 219 -8.05 33.19 -10.88
C GLY A 219 -7.13 34.14 -11.64
N ALA A 220 -6.27 33.57 -12.51
CA ALA A 220 -5.36 34.34 -13.35
C ALA A 220 -6.12 35.25 -14.32
N ALA A 221 -7.15 34.74 -15.00
CA ALA A 221 -7.98 35.53 -15.91
C ALA A 221 -8.67 36.71 -15.20
N THR A 222 -9.22 36.48 -14.01
CA THR A 222 -9.87 37.52 -13.20
C THR A 222 -8.86 38.58 -12.74
N CYS A 223 -7.65 38.16 -12.32
CA CYS A 223 -6.60 39.08 -11.92
C CYS A 223 -6.21 40.03 -13.07
N VAL A 224 -5.98 39.47 -14.26
CA VAL A 224 -5.66 40.27 -15.46
C VAL A 224 -6.81 41.22 -15.81
N HIS A 225 -8.06 40.74 -15.77
CA HIS A 225 -9.23 41.57 -16.07
C HIS A 225 -9.36 42.77 -15.12
N ASN A 226 -9.22 42.54 -13.80
CA ASN A 226 -9.30 43.61 -12.81
C ASN A 226 -8.20 44.65 -13.01
N LYS A 227 -6.97 44.21 -13.30
CA LYS A 227 -5.87 45.14 -13.61
C LYS A 227 -6.12 46.00 -14.85
N VAL A 228 -6.75 45.43 -15.88
CA VAL A 228 -7.14 46.20 -17.08
C VAL A 228 -8.23 47.21 -16.75
N LEU A 229 -9.18 46.87 -15.86
CA LEU A 229 -10.21 47.80 -15.41
C LEU A 229 -9.62 48.93 -14.55
N ASP A 230 -8.75 48.59 -13.59
CA ASP A 230 -8.10 49.54 -12.69
C ASP A 230 -7.11 50.45 -13.44
N ALA A 231 -6.54 49.99 -14.55
CA ALA A 231 -5.66 50.78 -15.41
C ALA A 231 -6.41 51.73 -16.36
N LYS A 232 -7.74 51.63 -16.50
CA LYS A 232 -8.50 52.65 -17.24
C LYS A 232 -8.52 53.93 -16.42
N PRO A 233 -8.03 55.07 -16.95
CA PRO A 233 -8.08 56.33 -16.21
C PRO A 233 -9.53 56.64 -15.88
N SER A 234 -9.78 57.06 -14.62
CA SER A 234 -11.07 57.59 -14.22
C SER A 234 -11.43 58.72 -15.18
N ALA A 235 -12.42 58.49 -16.02
CA ALA A 235 -13.01 59.55 -16.83
C ALA A 235 -13.72 60.51 -15.87
N THR A 236 -12.95 61.46 -15.32
CA THR A 236 -13.44 62.60 -14.54
C THR A 236 -12.77 63.84 -15.07
N SER A 237 -13.41 64.46 -16.07
CA SER A 237 -14.04 65.79 -16.00
C SER A 237 -14.48 66.19 -17.40
#